data_AF-A0A6P6LHY3-F1
#
_entry.id   AF-A0A6P6LHY3-F1
#
_cell.length_a   1.000
_cell.length_b   1.000
_cell.length_c   1.000
_cell.angle_alpha   90.00
_cell.angle_beta   90.00
_cell.angle_gamma   90.00
#
_symmetry.space_group_name_H-M   'P 1'
#
loop_
_entity.id
_entity.type
_entity.pdbx_description
1 polymer ?
#
loop_
_entity_poly.entity_id
_entity_poly.type
_entity_poly.pdbx_seq_one_letter_code
_entity_poly.pdbx_strand_id
1 'polypeptide(L)'
;MASISKWYAGKNVLITGATGFMGKVLMEKLLRSCPDVKALYILVRPKAGQSMSERVRDMMKCKLFDRVREDNPDFHQKIIPIGSELTQPGLAISPEDVQTLTSCINIVFHCAATIRFDEPLK
;
A
#
# COMPACT_ATOMS: atom_id res chain seq x y z
N MET A 1 14.08 -6.61 -24.26
CA MET A 1 13.93 -6.46 -22.80
C MET A 1 12.44 -6.39 -22.48
N ALA A 2 11.97 -6.99 -21.38
CA ALA A 2 10.59 -6.83 -20.94
C ALA A 2 10.34 -5.39 -20.46
N SER A 3 9.20 -4.79 -20.79
CA SER A 3 8.82 -3.47 -20.26
C SER A 3 8.58 -3.53 -18.75
N ILE A 4 8.71 -2.40 -18.07
CA ILE A 4 8.44 -2.30 -16.62
C ILE A 4 7.04 -2.85 -16.29
N SER A 5 6.03 -2.43 -17.06
CA SER A 5 4.64 -2.93 -16.88
C SER A 5 4.55 -4.46 -16.98
N LYS A 6 5.18 -5.07 -17.98
CA LYS A 6 5.20 -6.53 -18.15
C LYS A 6 5.92 -7.25 -17.00
N TRP A 7 6.92 -6.62 -16.38
CA TRP A 7 7.58 -7.21 -15.20
C TRP A 7 6.67 -7.23 -13.98
N TYR A 8 5.81 -6.22 -13.78
CA TYR A 8 4.85 -6.17 -12.67
C TYR A 8 3.60 -7.04 -12.87
N ALA A 9 3.34 -7.50 -14.10
CA ALA A 9 2.18 -8.31 -14.42
C ALA A 9 2.07 -9.55 -13.53
N GLY A 10 0.91 -9.76 -12.91
CA GLY A 10 0.61 -10.89 -12.03
C GLY A 10 1.29 -10.85 -10.66
N LYS A 11 2.12 -9.83 -10.36
CA LYS A 11 2.84 -9.73 -9.09
C LYS A 11 2.02 -9.04 -8.01
N ASN A 12 2.24 -9.46 -6.76
CA ASN A 12 1.73 -8.79 -5.56
C ASN A 12 2.83 -7.91 -4.96
N VAL A 13 2.45 -6.68 -4.59
CA VAL A 13 3.35 -5.66 -4.04
C VAL A 13 2.91 -5.31 -2.64
N LEU A 14 3.81 -5.38 -1.66
CA LEU A 14 3.59 -4.87 -0.31
C LEU A 14 4.17 -3.45 -0.18
N ILE A 15 3.38 -2.51 0.33
CA ILE A 15 3.79 -1.11 0.52
C ILE A 15 3.59 -0.69 1.97
N THR A 16 4.68 -0.30 2.64
CA THR A 16 4.59 0.41 3.92
C THR A 16 4.47 1.91 3.66
N GLY A 17 3.76 2.64 4.52
CA GLY A 17 3.62 4.10 4.35
C GLY A 17 2.70 4.51 3.19
N ALA A 18 1.90 3.57 2.67
CA ALA A 18 0.96 3.77 1.56
C ALA A 18 -0.01 4.95 1.77
N THR A 19 -0.40 5.22 3.03
CA THR A 19 -1.29 6.34 3.37
C THR A 19 -0.59 7.70 3.48
N GLY A 20 0.75 7.74 3.38
CA GLY A 20 1.56 8.96 3.34
C GLY A 20 1.64 9.56 1.93
N PHE A 21 2.32 10.71 1.79
CA PHE A 21 2.40 11.42 0.51
C PHE A 21 3.03 10.57 -0.60
N MET A 22 4.28 10.12 -0.41
CA MET A 22 4.99 9.31 -1.41
C MET A 22 4.36 7.93 -1.63
N GLY A 23 3.81 7.32 -0.58
CA GLY A 23 3.13 6.02 -0.68
C GLY A 23 1.92 6.06 -1.63
N LYS A 24 1.09 7.11 -1.55
CA LYS A 24 -0.04 7.28 -2.46
C LYS A 24 0.39 7.48 -3.91
N VAL A 25 1.47 8.26 -4.13
CA VAL A 25 2.02 8.49 -5.47
C VAL A 25 2.54 7.19 -6.08
N LEU A 26 3.23 6.36 -5.28
CA LEU A 26 3.66 5.03 -5.72
C LEU A 26 2.47 4.13 -6.08
N MET A 27 1.43 4.09 -5.23
CA MET A 27 0.21 3.32 -5.51
C MET A 27 -0.45 3.76 -6.82
N GLU A 28 -0.69 5.07 -6.98
CA GLU A 28 -1.24 5.66 -8.21
C GLU A 28 -0.43 5.21 -9.43
N LYS A 29 0.89 5.37 -9.36
CA LYS A 29 1.79 5.08 -10.46
C LYS A 29 1.76 3.61 -10.86
N LEU A 30 1.75 2.70 -9.89
CA LEU A 30 1.65 1.26 -10.13
C LEU A 30 0.30 0.90 -10.76
N LEU A 31 -0.81 1.40 -10.21
CA LEU A 31 -2.15 1.12 -10.73
C LEU A 31 -2.34 1.64 -12.16
N ARG A 32 -1.83 2.84 -12.47
CA ARG A 32 -1.95 3.44 -13.80
C ARG A 32 -0.98 2.87 -14.83
N SER A 33 0.29 2.69 -14.45
CA SER A 33 1.36 2.34 -15.41
C SER A 33 1.62 0.83 -15.51
N CYS A 34 1.15 0.05 -14.53
CA CYS A 34 1.26 -1.39 -14.48
C CYS A 34 -0.12 -1.99 -14.22
N PRO A 35 -1.08 -1.84 -15.15
CA PRO A 35 -2.48 -2.23 -14.94
C PRO A 35 -2.62 -3.73 -14.63
N ASP A 36 -1.68 -4.57 -15.07
CA ASP A 36 -1.68 -6.01 -14.83
C ASP A 36 -1.07 -6.42 -13.49
N VAL A 37 -0.68 -5.47 -12.63
CA VAL A 37 -0.31 -5.80 -11.22
C VAL A 37 -1.49 -6.50 -10.56
N LYS A 38 -1.20 -7.59 -9.83
CA LYS A 38 -2.25 -8.44 -9.27
C LYS A 38 -2.93 -7.77 -8.10
N ALA A 39 -2.15 -7.40 -7.08
CA ALA A 39 -2.66 -6.70 -5.90
C ALA A 39 -1.57 -5.83 -5.25
N LEU A 40 -2.03 -4.74 -4.63
CA LEU A 40 -1.26 -3.87 -3.75
C LEU A 40 -1.69 -4.13 -2.31
N TYR A 41 -0.86 -4.83 -1.56
CA TYR A 41 -1.00 -4.98 -0.12
C TYR A 41 -0.44 -3.74 0.56
N ILE A 42 -1.21 -3.10 1.44
CA ILE A 42 -0.79 -1.87 2.11
C ILE A 42 -0.82 -2.03 3.62
N LEU A 43 0.29 -1.69 4.28
CA LEU A 43 0.32 -1.66 5.75
C LEU A 43 -0.32 -0.37 6.25
N VAL A 44 -1.36 -0.52 7.07
CA VAL A 44 -2.14 0.59 7.62
C VAL A 44 -2.01 0.62 9.13
N ARG A 45 -1.44 1.72 9.63
CA ARG A 45 -1.37 1.98 11.07
C ARG A 45 -2.75 2.24 11.66
N PRO A 46 -3.11 1.64 12.81
CA PRO A 46 -4.28 2.03 13.57
C PRO A 46 -4.29 3.54 13.87
N LYS A 47 -5.48 4.14 13.88
CA LYS A 47 -5.66 5.55 14.25
C LYS A 47 -6.92 5.66 15.11
N ALA A 48 -6.80 6.26 16.28
CA ALA A 48 -7.94 6.47 17.16
C ALA A 48 -9.04 7.27 16.44
N GLY A 49 -10.29 6.81 16.55
CA GLY A 49 -11.45 7.45 15.93
C GLY A 49 -11.56 7.29 14.41
N GLN A 50 -10.75 6.44 13.77
CA GLN A 50 -10.87 6.15 12.35
C GLN A 50 -10.54 4.69 12.06
N SER A 51 -11.50 3.95 11.51
CA SER A 51 -11.28 2.56 11.11
C SER A 51 -10.30 2.47 9.93
N MET A 52 -9.68 1.30 9.76
CA MET A 52 -8.77 1.02 8.65
C MET A 52 -9.47 1.20 7.30
N SER A 53 -10.71 0.70 7.16
CA SER A 53 -11.49 0.80 5.93
C SER A 53 -11.83 2.25 5.59
N GLU A 54 -12.22 3.07 6.57
CA GLU A 54 -12.46 4.50 6.35
C GLU A 54 -11.20 5.22 5.90
N ARG A 55 -10.07 4.96 6.57
CA ARG A 55 -8.78 5.58 6.23
C ARG A 55 -8.34 5.28 4.79
N VAL A 56 -8.52 4.04 4.34
CA VAL A 56 -8.17 3.60 2.97
C VAL A 56 -9.16 4.18 1.97
N ARG A 57 -10.47 4.15 2.27
CA ARG A 57 -11.51 4.75 1.44
C ARG A 57 -11.26 6.24 1.21
N ASP A 58 -10.96 6.99 2.27
CA ASP A 58 -10.76 8.45 2.17
C ASP A 58 -9.46 8.79 1.44
N MET A 59 -8.43 7.94 1.54
CA MET A 59 -7.24 8.05 0.69
C MET A 59 -7.57 7.92 -0.80
N MET A 60 -8.40 6.95 -1.18
CA MET A 60 -8.78 6.69 -2.58
C MET A 60 -9.69 7.77 -3.19
N LYS A 61 -10.34 8.60 -2.36
CA LYS A 61 -11.09 9.78 -2.80
C LYS A 61 -10.20 10.97 -3.18
N CYS A 62 -8.91 10.92 -2.87
CA CYS A 62 -7.98 11.98 -3.22
C CYS A 62 -7.91 12.17 -4.74
N LYS A 63 -7.83 13.43 -5.21
CA LYS A 63 -7.72 13.78 -6.64
C LYS A 63 -6.56 13.09 -7.36
N LEU A 64 -5.53 12.69 -6.62
CA LEU A 64 -4.41 11.91 -7.13
C LEU A 64 -4.88 10.63 -7.86
N PHE A 65 -5.97 10.01 -7.40
CA PHE A 65 -6.51 8.78 -7.98
C PHE A 65 -7.57 9.03 -9.06
N ASP A 66 -7.86 10.28 -9.45
CA ASP A 66 -8.92 10.59 -10.42
C ASP A 66 -8.68 9.89 -11.76
N ARG A 67 -7.46 10.01 -12.30
CA ARG A 67 -7.08 9.32 -13.54
C ARG A 67 -7.14 7.80 -13.42
N VAL A 68 -6.68 7.24 -12.31
CA VAL A 68 -6.76 5.78 -12.07
C VAL A 68 -8.21 5.31 -12.06
N ARG A 69 -9.11 6.12 -11.47
CA ARG A 69 -10.55 5.84 -11.38
C ARG A 69 -11.25 5.95 -12.74
N GLU A 70 -10.85 6.91 -13.56
CA GLU A 70 -11.33 7.05 -14.95
C GLU A 70 -10.88 5.86 -15.82
N ASP A 71 -9.60 5.49 -15.72
CA ASP A 71 -9.01 4.39 -16.50
C ASP A 71 -9.52 3.01 -16.00
N ASN A 72 -9.80 2.86 -14.70
CA ASN A 72 -10.31 1.64 -14.08
C ASN A 72 -11.17 1.96 -12.84
N PRO A 73 -12.51 2.02 -12.96
CA PRO A 73 -13.41 2.29 -11.84
C PRO A 73 -13.28 1.30 -10.67
N ASP A 74 -12.89 0.06 -10.96
CA ASP A 74 -12.76 -1.04 -9.99
C ASP A 74 -11.35 -1.18 -9.41
N PHE A 75 -10.46 -0.19 -9.61
CA PHE A 75 -9.06 -0.25 -9.12
C PHE A 75 -8.95 -0.55 -7.62
N HIS A 76 -9.96 -0.16 -6.84
CA HIS A 76 -10.02 -0.38 -5.40
C HIS A 76 -9.99 -1.86 -5.02
N GLN A 77 -10.46 -2.75 -5.89
CA GLN A 77 -10.43 -4.21 -5.67
C GLN A 77 -9.00 -4.77 -5.62
N LYS A 78 -8.03 -4.05 -6.20
CA LYS A 78 -6.61 -4.42 -6.16
C LYS A 78 -5.92 -3.99 -4.86
N ILE A 79 -6.57 -3.24 -3.99
CA ILE A 79 -5.96 -2.69 -2.78
C ILE A 79 -6.39 -3.53 -1.58
N ILE A 80 -5.42 -4.19 -0.93
CA ILE A 80 -5.65 -5.08 0.19
C ILE A 80 -5.01 -4.48 1.44
N PRO A 81 -5.78 -3.87 2.35
CA PRO A 81 -5.23 -3.27 3.56
C PRO A 81 -4.95 -4.30 4.64
N ILE A 82 -3.77 -4.19 5.26
CA ILE A 82 -3.31 -5.04 6.36
C ILE A 82 -3.06 -4.15 7.58
N GLY A 83 -3.66 -4.50 8.72
CA GLY A 83 -3.41 -3.83 9.98
C GLY A 83 -1.97 -4.07 10.43
N SER A 84 -1.23 -3.01 10.77
CA SER A 84 0.17 -3.14 11.20
C SER A 84 0.64 -1.93 12.02
N GLU A 85 1.49 -2.19 13.01
CA GLU A 85 2.29 -1.18 13.71
C GLU A 85 3.78 -1.53 13.58
N LEU A 86 4.49 -0.74 12.76
CA LEU A 86 5.89 -0.99 12.40
C LEU A 86 6.85 -0.97 13.60
N THR A 87 6.48 -0.26 14.66
CA THR A 87 7.31 -0.13 15.87
C THR A 87 7.16 -1.31 16.84
N GLN A 88 6.23 -2.24 16.57
CA GLN A 88 5.97 -3.41 17.41
C GLN A 88 6.67 -4.66 16.86
N PRO A 89 7.01 -5.64 17.72
CA PRO A 89 7.50 -6.95 17.29
C PRO A 89 6.56 -7.59 16.25
N GLY A 90 7.14 -8.20 15.21
CA GLY A 90 6.36 -8.79 14.12
C GLY A 90 5.48 -7.80 13.37
N LEU A 91 5.76 -6.49 13.48
CA LEU A 91 5.00 -5.39 12.89
C LEU A 91 3.53 -5.33 13.36
N ALA A 92 3.20 -6.00 14.47
CA ALA A 92 1.83 -6.23 14.97
C ALA A 92 0.84 -6.68 13.87
N ILE A 93 1.31 -7.49 12.93
CA ILE A 93 0.47 -8.10 11.88
C ILE A 93 -0.16 -9.38 12.44
N SER A 94 -1.41 -9.67 12.07
CA SER A 94 -2.07 -10.90 12.50
C SER A 94 -1.34 -12.14 11.93
N PRO A 95 -1.35 -13.30 12.62
CA PRO A 95 -0.73 -14.52 12.09
C PRO A 95 -1.25 -14.94 10.71
N GLU A 96 -2.55 -14.76 10.47
CA GLU A 96 -3.20 -15.03 9.18
C GLU A 96 -2.68 -14.13 8.06
N ASP A 97 -2.54 -12.82 8.35
CA ASP A 97 -1.99 -11.86 7.40
C ASP A 97 -0.50 -12.13 7.16
N VAL A 98 0.27 -12.52 8.17
CA VAL A 98 1.68 -12.92 8.00
C VAL A 98 1.79 -14.10 7.04
N GLN A 99 0.94 -15.13 7.20
CA GLN A 99 0.91 -16.28 6.30
C GLN A 99 0.53 -15.86 4.88
N THR A 100 -0.48 -15.00 4.73
CA THR A 100 -0.90 -14.46 3.44
C THR A 100 0.25 -13.71 2.76
N LEU A 101 0.88 -12.77 3.46
CA LEU A 101 1.96 -11.95 2.92
C LEU A 101 3.17 -12.81 2.52
N THR A 102 3.60 -13.72 3.38
CA THR A 102 4.76 -14.60 3.11
C THR A 102 4.52 -15.57 1.95
N SER A 103 3.27 -15.98 1.72
CA SER A 103 2.94 -16.92 0.64
C SER A 103 2.92 -16.30 -0.75
N CYS A 104 2.68 -14.99 -0.88
CA CYS A 104 2.29 -14.42 -2.17
C CYS A 104 2.96 -13.09 -2.54
N ILE A 105 3.62 -12.39 -1.62
CA ILE A 105 4.27 -11.11 -1.93
C ILE A 105 5.52 -11.36 -2.77
N ASN A 106 5.66 -10.58 -3.85
CA ASN A 106 6.82 -10.64 -4.72
C ASN A 106 7.78 -9.48 -4.50
N ILE A 107 7.24 -8.31 -4.10
CA ILE A 107 7.97 -7.05 -4.07
C ILE A 107 7.55 -6.28 -2.81
N VAL A 108 8.53 -5.67 -2.13
CA VAL A 108 8.29 -4.82 -0.96
C VAL A 108 8.82 -3.42 -1.23
N PHE A 109 7.96 -2.42 -1.09
CA PHE A 109 8.35 -1.02 -0.99
C PHE A 109 8.18 -0.55 0.46
N HIS A 110 9.30 -0.22 1.10
CA HIS A 110 9.28 0.36 2.44
C HIS A 110 9.35 1.88 2.35
N CYS A 111 8.19 2.55 2.44
CA CYS A 111 8.10 4.01 2.39
C CYS A 111 7.60 4.63 3.71
N ALA A 112 7.33 3.82 4.73
CA ALA A 112 6.97 4.33 6.04
C ALA A 112 8.19 4.94 6.74
N ALA A 113 8.03 6.16 7.23
CA ALA A 113 9.01 6.84 8.06
C ALA A 113 8.29 7.77 9.03
N THR A 114 8.97 8.14 10.11
CA THR A 114 8.62 9.35 10.85
C THR A 114 9.03 10.56 10.01
N ILE A 115 8.19 11.59 9.99
CA ILE A 115 8.48 12.88 9.35
C ILE A 115 8.70 13.98 10.40
N ARG A 116 8.94 13.57 11.65
CA ARG A 116 9.34 14.47 12.74
C ARG A 116 10.85 14.56 12.73
N PHE A 117 11.36 15.74 12.38
CA PHE A 117 12.78 16.00 12.22
C PHE A 117 13.50 16.32 13.56
N ASP A 118 12.72 16.48 14.63
CA ASP A 118 13.15 16.82 15.98
C ASP A 118 13.16 15.61 16.94
N GLU A 119 12.89 14.39 16.45
CA GLU A 119 12.99 13.18 17.25
C GLU A 119 14.46 12.80 17.49
N PRO A 120 14.83 12.34 18.70
CA PRO A 120 16.16 11.80 18.96
C PRO A 120 16.37 10.50 18.17
N LEU A 121 17.60 10.23 17.75
CA LEU A 121 17.98 8.93 17.20
C LEU A 121 17.80 7.86 18.28
N LYS A 122 17.12 6.77 17.92
CA LYS A 122 16.93 5.58 18.76
C LYS A 122 17.96 4.52 18.44
#